data_AF-A0A2E3MBX8-F1
#
_entry.id   AF-A0A2E3MBX8-F1
#
_cell.length_a   1.000
_cell.length_b   1.000
_cell.length_c   1.000
_cell.angle_alpha   90.00
_cell.angle_beta   90.00
_cell.angle_gamma   90.00
#
_symmetry.space_group_name_H-M   'P 1'
#
loop_
_entity.id
_entity.type
_entity.pdbx_description
1 polymer ?
#
loop_
_entity_poly.entity_id
_entity_poly.type
_entity_poly.pdbx_seq_one_letter_code
_entity_poly.pdbx_strand_id
1 'polypeptide(L)'
;MTGRHVEYKITLRDLLALVLGLAFINVGIDHFVNPVWYEPIVPSLLGDANFWVLASGVFEVLFGLLFIIPATRAWASVGGAWMLVLLYWANFNMWYNEIPLDGKTYDDIWHVVRLVIQIVLIIGITWIGEVTPFKGKEKLHDSLDIFQGRITSSGFQTGDRVVVGAWKSSPFGNFTDIMWARPDGTRILIAPNQEIADYVTDMYSFDDVLLEEINVKEEGRNLSVKCKTMELEFSWKKGFAIPFKRSLLFIATVELFFARLIFSTRTYGLTRNNRREWYAIDRVSNLSHASANICGEDMGNMASMSKPCKFGFSEAPKKPASCEVRTHIL
;
A
#
# COMPACT_ATOMS: atom_id res chain seq x y z
N MET A 1 -1.93 32.66 -30.43
CA MET A 1 -2.59 31.82 -29.40
C MET A 1 -3.39 30.75 -30.14
N THR A 2 -2.77 29.62 -30.47
CA THR A 2 -3.43 28.48 -31.11
C THR A 2 -3.94 27.56 -30.00
N GLY A 3 -5.23 27.64 -29.71
CA GLY A 3 -5.90 26.69 -28.83
C GLY A 3 -5.74 25.29 -29.43
N ARG A 4 -5.03 24.40 -28.73
CA ARG A 4 -5.10 22.97 -29.05
C ARG A 4 -6.54 22.54 -28.82
N HIS A 5 -7.29 22.32 -29.90
CA HIS A 5 -8.49 21.50 -29.84
C HIS A 5 -8.08 20.12 -29.34
N VAL A 6 -8.39 19.82 -28.08
CA VAL A 6 -8.29 18.47 -27.57
C VAL A 6 -9.48 17.72 -28.14
N GLU A 7 -9.25 16.93 -29.19
CA GLU A 7 -10.25 16.05 -29.76
C GLU A 7 -10.56 14.95 -28.73
N TYR A 8 -11.69 15.07 -28.03
CA TYR A 8 -12.13 14.04 -27.08
C TYR A 8 -12.62 12.81 -27.85
N LYS A 9 -11.72 11.84 -28.03
CA LYS A 9 -12.10 10.52 -28.54
C LYS A 9 -12.71 9.70 -27.42
N ILE A 10 -13.98 9.34 -27.58
CA ILE A 10 -14.68 8.42 -26.67
C ILE A 10 -13.97 7.06 -26.73
N THR A 11 -13.54 6.57 -25.57
CA THR A 11 -12.88 5.28 -25.41
C THR A 11 -13.86 4.20 -24.92
N LEU A 12 -13.47 2.93 -25.02
CA LEU A 12 -14.23 1.83 -24.41
C LEU A 12 -14.42 2.03 -22.89
N ARG A 13 -13.42 2.62 -22.21
CA ARG A 13 -13.52 2.97 -20.79
C ARG A 13 -14.62 4.00 -20.54
N ASP A 14 -14.78 4.97 -21.44
CA ASP A 14 -15.84 5.99 -21.31
C ASP A 14 -17.23 5.39 -21.44
N LEU A 15 -17.41 4.50 -22.42
CA LEU A 15 -18.68 3.80 -22.62
C LEU A 15 -19.02 2.90 -21.43
N LEU A 16 -18.06 2.08 -20.96
CA LEU A 16 -18.29 1.19 -19.82
C LEU A 16 -18.48 1.96 -18.52
N ALA A 17 -17.76 3.06 -18.31
CA ALA A 17 -17.96 3.93 -17.15
C ALA A 17 -19.35 4.58 -17.15
N LEU A 18 -19.87 4.95 -18.33
CA LEU A 18 -21.23 5.47 -18.45
C LEU A 18 -22.26 4.39 -18.12
N VAL A 19 -22.14 3.19 -18.71
CA VAL A 19 -23.07 2.08 -18.48
C VAL A 19 -23.07 1.64 -17.02
N LEU A 20 -21.90 1.37 -16.44
CA LEU A 20 -21.80 0.97 -15.04
C LEU A 20 -22.21 2.09 -14.09
N GLY A 21 -21.85 3.34 -14.41
CA GLY A 21 -22.26 4.49 -13.62
C GLY A 21 -23.77 4.64 -13.55
N LEU A 22 -24.46 4.52 -14.69
CA LEU A 22 -25.92 4.54 -14.75
C LEU A 22 -26.56 3.34 -14.03
N ALA A 23 -25.95 2.16 -14.11
CA ALA A 23 -26.43 0.98 -13.38
C ALA A 23 -26.34 1.17 -11.86
N PHE A 24 -25.21 1.69 -11.35
CA PHE A 24 -25.03 2.01 -9.94
C PHE A 24 -26.03 3.09 -9.47
N ILE A 25 -26.26 4.13 -10.28
CA ILE A 25 -27.27 5.14 -9.97
C ILE A 25 -28.66 4.53 -9.90
N ASN A 26 -29.01 3.63 -10.83
CA ASN A 26 -30.31 3.00 -10.86
C ASN A 26 -30.56 2.13 -9.63
N VAL A 27 -29.61 1.24 -9.29
CA VAL A 27 -29.70 0.40 -8.08
C VAL A 27 -29.70 1.27 -6.81
N GLY A 28 -28.85 2.30 -6.78
CA GLY A 28 -28.81 3.21 -5.64
C GLY A 28 -30.10 3.99 -5.44
N ILE A 29 -30.80 4.36 -6.50
CA ILE A 29 -32.15 4.95 -6.42
C ILE A 29 -33.16 3.91 -5.90
N ASP A 30 -33.06 2.66 -6.36
CA ASP A 30 -33.98 1.60 -5.94
C ASP A 30 -33.90 1.32 -4.43
N HIS A 31 -32.74 1.49 -3.80
CA HIS A 31 -32.61 1.44 -2.33
C HIS A 31 -33.51 2.46 -1.60
N PHE A 32 -33.87 3.58 -2.23
CA PHE A 32 -34.82 4.55 -1.65
C PHE A 32 -36.28 4.26 -2.02
N VAL A 33 -36.51 3.63 -3.18
CA VAL A 33 -37.85 3.33 -3.68
C VAL A 33 -38.41 2.05 -3.06
N ASN A 34 -37.57 1.02 -2.94
CA ASN A 34 -37.93 -0.33 -2.50
C ASN A 34 -37.00 -0.88 -1.39
N PRO A 35 -36.75 -0.14 -0.28
CA PRO A 35 -35.78 -0.55 0.75
C PRO A 35 -36.10 -1.92 1.38
N VAL A 36 -37.40 -2.21 1.56
CA VAL A 36 -37.91 -3.45 2.19
C VAL A 36 -37.44 -4.71 1.48
N TRP A 37 -37.14 -4.64 0.18
CA TRP A 37 -36.60 -5.78 -0.56
C TRP A 37 -35.18 -6.14 -0.13
N TYR A 38 -34.38 -5.14 0.27
CA TYR A 38 -32.97 -5.29 0.63
C TYR A 38 -32.75 -5.49 2.13
N GLU A 39 -33.62 -4.96 2.98
CA GLU A 39 -33.51 -5.04 4.45
C GLU A 39 -33.27 -6.46 4.99
N PRO A 40 -33.95 -7.53 4.49
CA PRO A 40 -33.79 -8.88 5.04
C PRO A 40 -32.36 -9.43 4.95
N ILE A 41 -31.60 -9.03 3.92
CA ILE A 41 -30.27 -9.57 3.66
C ILE A 41 -29.16 -8.80 4.40
N VAL A 42 -29.49 -7.66 5.03
CA VAL A 42 -28.54 -6.90 5.84
C VAL A 42 -28.14 -7.73 7.06
N PRO A 43 -26.85 -7.92 7.35
CA PRO A 43 -26.39 -8.62 8.55
C PRO A 43 -26.95 -7.98 9.82
N SER A 44 -27.60 -8.77 10.67
CA SER A 44 -28.25 -8.29 11.91
C SER A 44 -27.28 -7.59 12.88
N LEU A 45 -25.98 -7.89 12.80
CA LEU A 45 -24.91 -7.21 13.54
C LEU A 45 -24.88 -5.69 13.30
N LEU A 46 -25.37 -5.23 12.15
CA LEU A 46 -25.39 -3.81 11.78
C LEU A 46 -26.55 -3.03 12.40
N GLY A 47 -27.53 -3.70 13.00
CA GLY A 47 -28.68 -3.06 13.66
C GLY A 47 -29.76 -2.62 12.68
N ASP A 48 -29.90 -1.30 12.49
CA ASP A 48 -30.96 -0.71 11.66
C ASP A 48 -30.73 -0.99 10.17
N ALA A 49 -31.39 -2.03 9.65
CA ALA A 49 -31.26 -2.45 8.25
C ALA A 49 -31.69 -1.35 7.27
N ASN A 50 -32.75 -0.61 7.58
CA ASN A 50 -33.25 0.46 6.72
C ASN A 50 -32.21 1.56 6.55
N PHE A 51 -31.58 1.99 7.65
CA PHE A 51 -30.48 2.96 7.61
C PHE A 51 -29.35 2.51 6.66
N TRP A 52 -28.89 1.26 6.78
CA TRP A 52 -27.78 0.77 5.98
C TRP A 52 -28.12 0.63 4.49
N VAL A 53 -29.36 0.23 4.17
CA VAL A 53 -29.87 0.18 2.78
C VAL A 53 -29.88 1.57 2.16
N LEU A 54 -30.44 2.57 2.86
CA LEU A 54 -30.46 3.95 2.37
C LEU A 54 -29.05 4.53 2.25
N ALA A 55 -28.17 4.26 3.22
CA ALA A 55 -26.79 4.69 3.19
C ALA A 55 -26.03 4.09 1.99
N SER A 56 -26.18 2.79 1.72
CA SER A 56 -25.60 2.18 0.51
C SER A 56 -26.15 2.81 -0.77
N GLY A 57 -27.44 3.13 -0.81
CA GLY A 57 -28.06 3.84 -1.94
C GLY A 57 -27.39 5.19 -2.23
N VAL A 58 -27.08 5.99 -1.20
CA VAL A 58 -26.33 7.26 -1.35
C VAL A 58 -24.96 7.00 -1.99
N PHE A 59 -24.21 6.02 -1.49
CA PHE A 59 -22.87 5.73 -2.00
C PHE A 59 -22.89 5.18 -3.42
N GLU A 60 -23.86 4.33 -3.76
CA GLU A 60 -24.00 3.79 -5.12
C GLU A 60 -24.31 4.90 -6.14
N VAL A 61 -25.25 5.80 -5.83
CA VAL A 61 -25.52 6.96 -6.69
C VAL A 61 -24.28 7.85 -6.82
N LEU A 62 -23.61 8.14 -5.71
CA LEU A 62 -22.40 8.96 -5.71
C LEU A 62 -21.29 8.34 -6.56
N PHE A 63 -20.94 7.08 -6.33
CA PHE A 63 -19.90 6.39 -7.12
C PHE A 63 -20.32 6.25 -8.58
N GLY A 64 -21.60 6.01 -8.86
CA GLY A 64 -22.12 5.99 -10.22
C GLY A 64 -21.84 7.30 -10.97
N LEU A 65 -22.09 8.45 -10.34
CA LEU A 65 -21.74 9.77 -10.89
C LEU A 65 -20.22 9.94 -11.05
N LEU A 66 -19.43 9.53 -10.05
CA LEU A 66 -17.98 9.66 -10.08
C LEU A 66 -17.29 8.72 -11.09
N PHE A 67 -17.91 7.60 -11.48
CA PHE A 67 -17.43 6.77 -12.59
C PHE A 67 -17.59 7.49 -13.92
N ILE A 68 -18.72 8.18 -14.13
CA ILE A 68 -19.02 8.87 -15.38
C ILE A 68 -17.99 9.98 -15.64
N ILE A 69 -17.61 10.74 -14.61
CA ILE A 69 -16.68 11.88 -14.72
C ILE A 69 -15.21 11.37 -14.82
N PRO A 70 -14.49 11.58 -15.94
CA PRO A 70 -13.16 11.01 -16.14
C PRO A 70 -12.12 11.40 -15.08
N ALA A 71 -12.21 12.62 -14.54
CA ALA A 71 -11.29 13.14 -13.54
C ALA A 71 -11.38 12.41 -12.19
N THR A 72 -12.53 11.81 -11.87
CA THR A 72 -12.79 11.18 -10.57
C THR A 72 -12.65 9.66 -10.59
N ARG A 73 -12.54 9.04 -11.78
CA ARG A 73 -12.56 7.59 -11.96
C ARG A 73 -11.57 6.84 -11.08
N ALA A 74 -10.34 7.30 -10.95
CA ALA A 74 -9.33 6.59 -10.15
C ALA A 74 -9.75 6.46 -8.68
N TRP A 75 -10.29 7.54 -8.10
CA TRP A 75 -10.83 7.53 -6.73
C TRP A 75 -12.14 6.75 -6.63
N ALA A 76 -13.03 6.91 -7.62
CA ALA A 76 -14.28 6.17 -7.71
C ALA A 76 -14.03 4.65 -7.76
N SER A 77 -12.99 4.20 -8.46
CA SER A 77 -12.62 2.79 -8.55
C SER A 77 -12.10 2.21 -7.25
N VAL A 78 -11.27 2.95 -6.49
CA VAL A 78 -10.80 2.49 -5.17
C VAL A 78 -11.97 2.43 -4.19
N GLY A 79 -12.77 3.51 -4.10
CA GLY A 79 -13.91 3.57 -3.18
C GLY A 79 -15.02 2.59 -3.54
N GLY A 80 -15.38 2.53 -4.82
CA GLY A 80 -16.38 1.60 -5.35
C GLY A 80 -15.97 0.14 -5.18
N ALA A 81 -14.68 -0.21 -5.31
CA ALA A 81 -14.21 -1.56 -5.04
C ALA A 81 -14.40 -1.95 -3.56
N TRP A 82 -14.06 -1.06 -2.62
CA TRP A 82 -14.33 -1.27 -1.21
C TRP A 82 -15.82 -1.38 -0.91
N MET A 83 -16.64 -0.51 -1.51
CA MET A 83 -18.08 -0.57 -1.36
C MET A 83 -18.63 -1.91 -1.86
N LEU A 84 -18.20 -2.39 -3.02
CA LEU A 84 -18.62 -3.70 -3.54
C LEU A 84 -18.19 -4.85 -2.61
N VAL A 85 -16.99 -4.79 -2.01
CA VAL A 85 -16.59 -5.79 -1.00
C VAL A 85 -17.53 -5.76 0.21
N LEU A 86 -17.90 -4.56 0.69
CA LEU A 86 -18.82 -4.40 1.82
C LEU A 86 -20.25 -4.86 1.47
N LEU A 87 -20.79 -4.48 0.30
CA LEU A 87 -22.12 -4.89 -0.15
C LEU A 87 -22.22 -6.39 -0.42
N TYR A 88 -21.11 -7.04 -0.78
CA TYR A 88 -21.09 -8.48 -0.92
C TYR A 88 -21.36 -9.20 0.41
N TRP A 89 -21.08 -8.56 1.55
CA TRP A 89 -21.42 -9.14 2.85
C TRP A 89 -22.93 -9.41 3.00
N ALA A 90 -23.80 -8.53 2.49
CA ALA A 90 -25.24 -8.77 2.48
C ALA A 90 -25.62 -9.98 1.61
N ASN A 91 -25.00 -10.11 0.43
CA ASN A 91 -25.21 -11.27 -0.45
C ASN A 91 -24.68 -12.57 0.18
N PHE A 92 -23.57 -12.51 0.91
CA PHE A 92 -23.03 -13.64 1.66
C PHE A 92 -23.92 -14.00 2.86
N ASN A 93 -24.45 -13.01 3.57
CA ASN A 93 -25.38 -13.20 4.69
C ASN A 93 -26.68 -13.89 4.24
N MET A 94 -27.21 -13.48 3.09
CA MET A 94 -28.34 -14.15 2.43
C MET A 94 -28.02 -15.62 2.11
N TRP A 95 -26.84 -15.89 1.54
CA TRP A 95 -26.42 -17.25 1.21
C TRP A 95 -26.25 -18.13 2.44
N TYR A 96 -25.45 -17.66 3.41
CA TYR A 96 -25.06 -18.45 4.57
C TYR A 96 -26.23 -18.76 5.52
N ASN A 97 -27.18 -17.83 5.66
CA ASN A 97 -28.33 -17.99 6.55
C ASN A 97 -29.62 -18.36 5.81
N GLU A 98 -29.54 -18.71 4.52
CA GLU A 98 -30.70 -19.10 3.70
C GLU A 98 -31.87 -18.10 3.76
N ILE A 99 -31.56 -16.81 3.74
CA ILE A 99 -32.57 -15.76 3.89
C ILE A 99 -33.43 -15.69 2.63
N PRO A 100 -34.76 -15.88 2.72
CA PRO A 100 -35.63 -15.83 1.55
C PRO A 100 -35.85 -14.39 1.08
N LEU A 101 -35.77 -14.17 -0.23
CA LEU A 101 -36.21 -12.94 -0.90
C LEU A 101 -37.54 -13.21 -1.59
N ASP A 102 -38.56 -12.39 -1.32
CA ASP A 102 -39.93 -12.59 -1.82
C ASP A 102 -40.47 -14.01 -1.57
N GLY A 103 -40.11 -14.59 -0.42
CA GLY A 103 -40.51 -15.94 -0.02
C GLY A 103 -39.76 -17.07 -0.74
N LYS A 104 -38.69 -16.77 -1.49
CA LYS A 104 -37.88 -17.77 -2.20
C LYS A 104 -36.43 -17.73 -1.73
N THR A 105 -35.89 -18.91 -1.42
CA THR A 105 -34.44 -19.13 -1.32
C THR A 105 -33.89 -19.51 -2.69
N TYR A 106 -32.59 -19.32 -2.88
CA TYR A 106 -31.90 -19.63 -4.14
C TYR A 106 -30.93 -20.80 -3.94
N ASP A 107 -30.76 -21.60 -4.99
CA ASP A 107 -29.72 -22.64 -5.01
C ASP A 107 -28.32 -22.03 -4.95
N ASP A 108 -27.36 -22.78 -4.39
CA ASP A 108 -25.94 -22.38 -4.23
C ASP A 108 -25.33 -21.80 -5.51
N ILE A 109 -25.71 -22.35 -6.67
CA ILE A 109 -25.19 -21.90 -7.97
C ILE A 109 -25.45 -20.41 -8.21
N TRP A 110 -26.60 -19.88 -7.78
CA TRP A 110 -26.93 -18.47 -7.98
C TRP A 110 -26.14 -17.55 -7.06
N HIS A 111 -25.81 -18.00 -5.85
CA HIS A 111 -24.92 -17.26 -4.96
C HIS A 111 -23.49 -17.21 -5.51
N VAL A 112 -23.00 -18.33 -6.06
CA VAL A 112 -21.70 -18.37 -6.77
C VAL A 112 -21.71 -17.45 -7.98
N VAL A 113 -22.78 -17.43 -8.76
CA VAL A 113 -22.92 -16.49 -9.90
C VAL A 113 -22.85 -15.03 -9.43
N ARG A 114 -23.55 -14.66 -8.35
CA ARG A 114 -23.46 -13.31 -7.78
C ARG A 114 -22.04 -12.96 -7.34
N LEU A 115 -21.31 -13.90 -6.71
CA LEU A 115 -19.91 -13.70 -6.35
C LEU A 115 -19.03 -13.44 -7.57
N VAL A 116 -19.20 -14.23 -8.62
CA VAL A 116 -18.44 -14.06 -9.88
C VAL A 116 -18.76 -12.70 -10.51
N ILE A 117 -20.03 -12.29 -10.56
CA ILE A 117 -20.43 -10.96 -11.04
C ILE A 117 -19.76 -9.87 -10.20
N GLN A 118 -19.75 -10.01 -8.87
CA GLN A 118 -19.12 -9.05 -7.96
C GLN A 118 -17.61 -8.88 -8.26
N ILE A 119 -16.89 -9.99 -8.46
CA ILE A 119 -15.47 -9.98 -8.82
C ILE A 119 -15.26 -9.31 -10.17
N VAL A 120 -16.09 -9.63 -11.17
CA VAL A 120 -16.04 -9.02 -12.50
C VAL A 120 -16.31 -7.51 -12.43
N LEU A 121 -17.26 -7.07 -11.61
CA LEU A 121 -17.55 -5.65 -11.40
C LEU A 121 -16.35 -4.93 -10.77
N ILE A 122 -15.74 -5.50 -9.72
CA ILE A 122 -14.54 -4.94 -9.08
C ILE A 122 -13.38 -4.82 -10.09
N ILE A 123 -13.16 -5.86 -10.90
CA ILE A 123 -12.15 -5.86 -11.97
C ILE A 123 -12.48 -4.78 -13.02
N GLY A 124 -13.73 -4.68 -13.44
CA GLY A 124 -14.19 -3.72 -14.43
C GLY A 124 -14.01 -2.27 -13.97
N ILE A 125 -14.45 -1.94 -12.75
CA ILE A 125 -14.31 -0.57 -12.23
C ILE A 125 -12.83 -0.21 -11.99
N THR A 126 -11.99 -1.14 -11.52
CA THR A 126 -10.55 -0.88 -11.33
C THR A 126 -9.83 -0.68 -12.67
N TRP A 127 -10.24 -1.40 -13.71
CA TRP A 127 -9.75 -1.20 -15.07
C TRP A 127 -10.18 0.16 -15.66
N ILE A 128 -11.42 0.60 -15.41
CA ILE A 128 -11.94 1.91 -15.81
C ILE A 128 -11.12 3.06 -15.19
N GLY A 129 -10.79 2.95 -13.91
CA GLY A 129 -10.02 3.97 -13.18
C GLY A 129 -8.51 3.88 -13.36
N GLU A 130 -8.02 2.92 -14.17
CA GLU A 130 -6.59 2.62 -14.30
C GLU A 130 -5.91 2.39 -12.95
N VAL A 131 -6.61 1.76 -12.02
CA VAL A 131 -6.06 1.37 -10.72
C VAL A 131 -5.48 -0.04 -10.85
N THR A 132 -4.54 -0.38 -9.98
CA THR A 132 -3.97 -1.72 -9.83
C THR A 132 -4.99 -2.83 -10.08
N PRO A 133 -4.67 -3.85 -10.90
CA PRO A 133 -3.41 -4.08 -11.60
C PRO A 133 -3.30 -3.40 -12.99
N PHE A 134 -4.28 -2.60 -13.40
CA PHE A 134 -4.45 -2.12 -14.78
C PHE A 134 -3.77 -0.78 -15.08
N LYS A 135 -2.86 -0.33 -14.21
CA LYS A 135 -2.17 0.95 -14.32
C LYS A 135 -1.03 0.91 -15.35
N GLY A 136 -0.96 1.93 -16.20
CA GLY A 136 0.18 2.22 -17.08
C GLY A 136 1.33 2.96 -16.36
N LYS A 137 2.09 3.80 -17.09
CA LYS A 137 3.10 4.69 -16.48
C LYS A 137 2.40 5.76 -15.62
N GLU A 138 2.99 6.13 -14.48
CA GLU A 138 2.44 7.20 -13.65
C GLU A 138 2.52 8.55 -14.38
N LYS A 139 1.47 9.38 -14.23
CA LYS A 139 1.38 10.66 -14.97
C LYS A 139 2.54 11.61 -14.63
N LEU A 140 3.01 11.57 -13.39
CA LEU A 140 4.10 12.39 -12.87
C LEU A 140 5.43 11.63 -12.78
N HIS A 141 5.55 10.49 -13.47
CA HIS A 141 6.72 9.62 -13.34
C HIS A 141 8.05 10.34 -13.54
N ASP A 142 8.13 11.25 -14.52
CA ASP A 142 9.38 11.95 -14.86
C ASP A 142 9.71 13.08 -13.87
N SER A 143 8.83 13.34 -12.90
CA SER A 143 9.04 14.26 -11.77
C SER A 143 9.26 13.53 -10.45
N LEU A 144 9.30 12.19 -10.45
CA LEU A 144 9.51 11.39 -9.25
C LEU A 144 10.99 11.07 -9.09
N ASP A 145 11.50 11.21 -7.86
CA ASP A 145 12.70 10.49 -7.48
C ASP A 145 12.31 9.04 -7.21
N ILE A 146 12.92 8.10 -7.94
CA ILE A 146 12.60 6.67 -7.83
C ILE A 146 13.83 5.92 -7.34
N PHE A 147 13.70 5.31 -6.16
CA PHE A 147 14.71 4.44 -5.59
C PHE A 147 14.25 2.99 -5.74
N GLN A 148 15.10 2.11 -6.24
CA GLN A 148 14.83 0.69 -6.37
C GLN A 148 15.92 -0.10 -5.67
N GLY A 149 15.51 -0.94 -4.73
CA GLY A 149 16.47 -1.63 -3.89
C GLY A 149 15.80 -2.52 -2.86
N ARG A 150 16.52 -2.70 -1.75
CA ARG A 150 16.10 -3.53 -0.64
C ARG A 150 16.31 -2.80 0.67
N ILE A 151 15.26 -2.73 1.49
CA ILE A 151 15.35 -2.24 2.87
C ILE A 151 15.36 -3.44 3.80
N THR A 152 16.43 -3.57 4.59
CA THR A 152 16.58 -4.63 5.59
C THR A 152 16.60 -4.01 6.97
N SER A 153 15.80 -4.54 7.90
CA SER A 153 15.66 -3.97 9.24
C SER A 153 15.65 -5.04 10.31
N SER A 154 16.35 -4.76 11.42
CA SER A 154 16.42 -5.66 12.57
C SER A 154 16.62 -4.89 13.87
N GLY A 155 16.10 -5.45 14.96
CA GLY A 155 16.50 -5.09 16.32
C GLY A 155 17.53 -6.07 16.87
N PHE A 156 18.18 -5.71 17.97
CA PHE A 156 19.16 -6.52 18.68
C PHE A 156 18.91 -6.53 20.19
N GLN A 157 19.55 -7.46 20.92
CA GLN A 157 19.33 -7.66 22.37
C GLN A 157 19.71 -6.45 23.21
N THR A 158 20.71 -5.68 22.80
CA THR A 158 21.10 -4.40 23.43
C THR A 158 20.00 -3.34 23.35
N GLY A 159 19.04 -3.52 22.45
CA GLY A 159 17.99 -2.56 22.14
C GLY A 159 18.29 -1.71 20.90
N ASP A 160 19.45 -1.88 20.28
CA ASP A 160 19.79 -1.23 19.01
C ASP A 160 18.86 -1.69 17.89
N ARG A 161 18.49 -0.75 17.01
CA ARG A 161 17.61 -1.00 15.86
C ARG A 161 18.27 -0.40 14.63
N VAL A 162 18.45 -1.21 13.61
CA VAL A 162 19.16 -0.83 12.39
C VAL A 162 18.25 -1.05 11.19
N VAL A 163 18.26 -0.08 10.28
CA VAL A 163 17.59 -0.14 8.99
C VAL A 163 18.63 0.17 7.92
N VAL A 164 18.89 -0.78 7.02
CA VAL A 164 19.81 -0.62 5.90
C VAL A 164 19.01 -0.45 4.62
N GLY A 165 19.21 0.65 3.91
CA GLY A 165 18.73 0.85 2.55
C GLY A 165 19.82 0.53 1.55
N ALA A 166 19.69 -0.60 0.83
CA ALA A 166 20.62 -0.99 -0.24
C ALA A 166 19.97 -0.68 -1.60
N TRP A 167 20.37 0.43 -2.22
CA TRP A 167 19.71 1.01 -3.40
C TRP A 167 20.48 0.68 -4.67
N LYS A 168 19.93 -0.23 -5.48
CA LYS A 168 20.54 -0.65 -6.75
C LYS A 168 20.40 0.40 -7.86
N SER A 169 19.33 1.20 -7.80
CA SER A 169 19.06 2.28 -8.73
C SER A 169 18.40 3.44 -7.98
N SER A 170 18.91 4.65 -8.19
CA SER A 170 18.38 5.89 -7.62
C SER A 170 18.83 7.09 -8.46
N PRO A 171 18.34 8.31 -8.20
CA PRO A 171 18.88 9.54 -8.80
C PRO A 171 20.39 9.74 -8.56
N PHE A 172 20.94 9.16 -7.49
CA PHE A 172 22.34 9.27 -7.08
C PHE A 172 23.19 8.05 -7.50
N GLY A 173 22.63 7.15 -8.32
CA GLY A 173 23.27 5.88 -8.67
C GLY A 173 23.06 4.79 -7.62
N ASN A 174 23.99 3.85 -7.54
CA ASN A 174 23.96 2.76 -6.57
C ASN A 174 24.62 3.22 -5.27
N PHE A 175 23.92 3.08 -4.14
CA PHE A 175 24.48 3.40 -2.83
C PHE A 175 23.78 2.61 -1.72
N THR A 176 24.39 2.61 -0.53
CA THR A 176 23.77 2.09 0.69
C THR A 176 23.82 3.15 1.78
N ASP A 177 22.75 3.28 2.55
CA ASP A 177 22.68 4.06 3.77
C ASP A 177 22.23 3.20 4.95
N ILE A 178 22.63 3.59 6.16
CA ILE A 178 22.26 2.89 7.41
C ILE A 178 21.62 3.89 8.36
N MET A 179 20.39 3.63 8.76
CA MET A 179 19.70 4.36 9.82
C MET A 179 19.77 3.54 11.10
N TRP A 180 20.37 4.10 12.14
CA TRP A 180 20.59 3.45 13.43
C TRP A 180 19.86 4.20 14.53
N ALA A 181 19.01 3.50 15.28
CA ALA A 181 18.38 4.02 16.49
C ALA A 181 18.93 3.27 17.71
N ARG A 182 19.62 4.00 18.57
CA ARG A 182 20.19 3.50 19.83
C ARG A 182 19.12 3.13 20.86
N PRO A 183 19.47 2.40 21.93
CA PRO A 183 18.54 2.06 23.01
C PRO A 183 17.98 3.28 23.75
N ASP A 184 18.76 4.36 23.81
CA ASP A 184 18.42 5.66 24.42
C ASP A 184 17.50 6.52 23.55
N GLY A 185 17.32 6.17 22.26
CA GLY A 185 16.49 6.88 21.31
C GLY A 185 17.26 7.81 20.35
N THR A 186 18.58 7.95 20.49
CA THR A 186 19.43 8.71 19.56
C THR A 186 19.39 8.05 18.17
N ARG A 187 19.17 8.86 17.13
CA ARG A 187 19.07 8.43 15.73
C ARG A 187 20.28 8.92 14.95
N ILE A 188 20.98 8.00 14.32
CA ILE A 188 22.21 8.27 13.59
C ILE A 188 22.02 7.80 12.16
N LEU A 189 22.35 8.66 11.19
CA LEU A 189 22.48 8.29 9.79
C LEU A 189 23.95 7.98 9.50
N ILE A 190 24.23 6.84 8.87
CA ILE A 190 25.53 6.57 8.24
C ILE A 190 25.32 6.62 6.73
N ALA A 191 25.98 7.57 6.07
CA ALA A 191 25.85 7.84 4.65
C ALA A 191 27.21 7.77 3.93
N PRO A 192 27.24 7.40 2.64
CA PRO A 192 28.48 7.20 1.89
C PRO A 192 29.19 8.51 1.52
N ASN A 193 28.45 9.61 1.41
CA ASN A 193 28.97 10.93 1.08
C ASN A 193 27.97 12.03 1.52
N GLN A 194 28.40 13.28 1.42
CA GLN A 194 27.61 14.43 1.85
C GLN A 194 26.30 14.61 1.05
N GLU A 195 26.31 14.33 -0.26
CA GLU A 195 25.13 14.50 -1.11
C GLU A 195 23.98 13.57 -0.67
N ILE A 196 24.28 12.31 -0.38
CA ILE A 196 23.30 11.37 0.17
C ILE A 196 22.86 11.78 1.57
N ALA A 197 23.79 12.21 2.41
CA ALA A 197 23.48 12.67 3.77
C ALA A 197 22.49 13.84 3.77
N ASP A 198 22.73 14.86 2.93
CA ASP A 198 21.88 16.04 2.81
C ASP A 198 20.47 15.65 2.32
N TYR A 199 20.38 14.81 1.29
CA TYR A 199 19.09 14.35 0.76
C TYR A 199 18.27 13.58 1.79
N VAL A 200 18.90 12.62 2.49
CA VAL A 200 18.22 11.75 3.45
C VAL A 200 17.83 12.53 4.72
N THR A 201 18.67 13.47 5.17
CA THR A 201 18.37 14.31 6.35
C THR A 201 17.32 15.40 6.11
N ASP A 202 17.11 15.81 4.86
CA ASP A 202 16.00 16.69 4.48
C ASP A 202 14.64 15.98 4.56
N MET A 203 14.61 14.67 4.32
CA MET A 203 13.39 13.86 4.34
C MET A 203 13.08 13.25 5.72
N TYR A 204 14.11 12.88 6.48
CA TYR A 204 14.01 12.17 7.75
C TYR A 204 14.62 12.95 8.91
N SER A 205 14.57 12.39 10.11
CA SER A 205 15.05 13.02 11.34
C SER A 205 16.16 12.20 11.99
N PHE A 206 17.32 12.83 12.12
CA PHE A 206 18.50 12.27 12.78
C PHE A 206 19.08 13.28 13.75
N ASP A 207 19.72 12.77 14.79
CA ASP A 207 20.39 13.54 15.82
C ASP A 207 21.90 13.65 15.54
N ASP A 208 22.45 12.71 14.73
CA ASP A 208 23.83 12.72 14.25
C ASP A 208 23.96 12.09 12.85
N VAL A 209 25.03 12.44 12.13
CA VAL A 209 25.33 11.95 10.78
C VAL A 209 26.80 11.59 10.67
N LEU A 210 27.08 10.33 10.28
CA LEU A 210 28.41 9.81 10.03
C LEU A 210 28.62 9.61 8.53
N LEU A 211 29.70 10.18 7.99
CA LEU A 211 30.12 9.97 6.61
C LEU A 211 31.18 8.88 6.57
N GLU A 212 30.83 7.73 6.01
CA GLU A 212 31.71 6.56 5.95
C GLU A 212 31.57 5.83 4.62
N GLU A 213 32.66 5.26 4.11
CA GLU A 213 32.57 4.32 3.00
C GLU A 213 31.83 3.05 3.45
N ILE A 214 30.75 2.70 2.75
CA ILE A 214 29.90 1.55 3.07
C ILE A 214 30.11 0.48 2.00
N ASN A 215 30.80 -0.60 2.39
CA ASN A 215 31.01 -1.76 1.54
C ASN A 215 29.82 -2.72 1.68
N VAL A 216 29.20 -3.09 0.55
CA VAL A 216 28.04 -3.99 0.54
C VAL A 216 28.26 -5.18 -0.38
N LYS A 217 27.89 -6.37 0.11
CA LYS A 217 27.80 -7.59 -0.69
C LYS A 217 26.42 -8.20 -0.52
N GLU A 218 25.66 -8.24 -1.60
CA GLU A 218 24.36 -8.92 -1.66
C GLU A 218 24.49 -10.18 -2.51
N GLU A 219 24.35 -11.35 -1.89
CA GLU A 219 24.46 -12.65 -2.55
C GLU A 219 23.26 -13.53 -2.22
N GLY A 220 22.37 -13.72 -3.20
CA GLY A 220 21.18 -14.55 -3.07
C GLY A 220 20.19 -14.00 -2.03
N ARG A 221 20.22 -14.55 -0.81
CA ARG A 221 19.37 -14.13 0.32
C ARG A 221 20.17 -13.66 1.53
N ASN A 222 21.40 -13.22 1.26
CA ASN A 222 22.32 -12.68 2.26
C ASN A 222 22.71 -11.26 1.90
N LEU A 223 22.93 -10.43 2.91
CA LEU A 223 23.40 -9.06 2.80
C LEU A 223 24.47 -8.83 3.87
N SER A 224 25.69 -8.57 3.44
CA SER A 224 26.82 -8.14 4.28
C SER A 224 27.06 -6.65 4.06
N VAL A 225 27.14 -5.88 5.14
CA VAL A 225 27.35 -4.43 5.11
C VAL A 225 28.45 -4.09 6.10
N LYS A 226 29.50 -3.42 5.63
CA LYS A 226 30.65 -3.06 6.45
C LYS A 226 31.06 -1.61 6.22
N CYS A 227 31.12 -0.85 7.30
CA CYS A 227 31.72 0.47 7.35
C CYS A 227 32.65 0.54 8.57
N LYS A 228 33.16 1.74 8.91
CA LYS A 228 34.08 1.91 10.04
C LYS A 228 33.36 1.68 11.37
N THR A 229 32.11 2.14 11.49
CA THR A 229 31.32 2.06 12.72
C THR A 229 30.61 0.70 12.88
N MET A 230 30.24 0.03 11.79
CA MET A 230 29.39 -1.17 11.84
C MET A 230 29.82 -2.29 10.88
N GLU A 231 29.64 -3.52 11.34
CA GLU A 231 29.64 -4.73 10.52
C GLU A 231 28.33 -5.49 10.75
N LEU A 232 27.55 -5.65 9.69
CA LEU A 232 26.21 -6.24 9.72
C LEU A 232 26.13 -7.41 8.76
N GLU A 233 25.55 -8.52 9.21
CA GLU A 233 25.23 -9.67 8.36
C GLU A 233 23.75 -10.00 8.50
N PHE A 234 23.07 -10.16 7.38
CA PHE A 234 21.66 -10.51 7.33
C PHE A 234 21.44 -11.70 6.41
N SER A 235 20.55 -12.62 6.81
CA SER A 235 20.03 -13.69 5.95
C SER A 235 18.52 -13.78 6.08
N TRP A 236 17.81 -14.02 4.98
CA TRP A 236 16.34 -14.14 4.99
C TRP A 236 15.80 -15.39 4.30
N LYS A 237 14.57 -15.74 4.69
CA LYS A 237 13.80 -16.82 4.04
C LYS A 237 13.26 -16.37 2.68
N LYS A 238 12.74 -17.31 1.88
CA LYS A 238 12.05 -16.95 0.63
C LYS A 238 10.84 -16.07 0.96
N GLY A 239 10.80 -14.87 0.39
CA GLY A 239 9.73 -13.91 0.62
C GLY A 239 8.54 -14.07 -0.32
N PHE A 240 7.41 -13.50 0.09
CA PHE A 240 6.20 -13.40 -0.73
C PHE A 240 6.34 -12.24 -1.73
N ALA A 241 6.21 -12.54 -3.02
CA ALA A 241 6.25 -11.53 -4.08
C ALA A 241 4.84 -11.05 -4.41
N ILE A 242 4.68 -9.75 -4.66
CA ILE A 242 3.42 -9.21 -5.17
C ILE A 242 3.48 -9.25 -6.71
N PRO A 243 2.64 -10.06 -7.39
CA PRO A 243 2.85 -10.43 -8.79
C PRO A 243 2.37 -9.38 -9.80
N PHE A 244 2.00 -8.17 -9.37
CA PHE A 244 1.47 -7.13 -10.24
C PHE A 244 2.00 -5.74 -9.86
N LYS A 245 2.07 -4.87 -10.86
CA LYS A 245 2.41 -3.46 -10.65
C LYS A 245 1.24 -2.74 -9.98
N ARG A 246 1.58 -1.84 -9.06
CA ARG A 246 0.60 -1.09 -8.26
C ARG A 246 0.70 0.39 -8.57
N SER A 247 -0.44 1.05 -8.69
CA SER A 247 -0.49 2.51 -8.82
C SER A 247 -0.15 3.20 -7.50
N LEU A 248 0.34 4.44 -7.57
CA LEU A 248 0.60 5.25 -6.37
C LEU A 248 -0.67 5.47 -5.55
N LEU A 249 -1.82 5.60 -6.20
CA LEU A 249 -3.11 5.71 -5.52
C LEU A 249 -3.44 4.45 -4.72
N PHE A 250 -3.24 3.26 -5.30
CA PHE A 250 -3.45 1.99 -4.60
C PHE A 250 -2.51 1.85 -3.41
N ILE A 251 -1.23 2.21 -3.58
CA ILE A 251 -0.24 2.16 -2.50
C ILE A 251 -0.64 3.10 -1.35
N ALA A 252 -1.13 4.30 -1.68
CA ALA A 252 -1.57 5.30 -0.71
C ALA A 252 -2.90 5.01 -0.01
N THR A 253 -3.67 4.03 -0.48
CA THR A 253 -5.01 3.76 0.04
C THR A 253 -5.14 2.32 0.51
N VAL A 254 -5.22 1.37 -0.42
CA VAL A 254 -5.45 -0.05 -0.15
C VAL A 254 -4.24 -0.67 0.54
N GLU A 255 -3.04 -0.50 -0.02
CA GLU A 255 -1.83 -1.06 0.59
C GLU A 255 -1.52 -0.41 1.93
N LEU A 256 -1.73 0.89 2.05
CA LEU A 256 -1.58 1.62 3.31
C LEU A 256 -2.48 1.04 4.41
N PHE A 257 -3.74 0.74 4.08
CA PHE A 257 -4.68 0.12 5.02
C PHE A 257 -4.15 -1.23 5.54
N PHE A 258 -3.76 -2.13 4.64
CA PHE A 258 -3.24 -3.45 5.01
C PHE A 258 -1.86 -3.39 5.69
N ALA A 259 -0.99 -2.47 5.28
CA ALA A 259 0.32 -2.26 5.90
C ALA A 259 0.17 -1.81 7.37
N ARG A 260 -0.76 -0.89 7.65
CA ARG A 260 -1.07 -0.46 9.02
C ARG A 260 -1.65 -1.60 9.84
N LEU A 261 -2.58 -2.36 9.26
CA LEU A 261 -3.27 -3.46 9.95
C LEU A 261 -2.33 -4.63 10.28
N ILE A 262 -1.49 -5.05 9.32
CA ILE A 262 -0.71 -6.29 9.41
C ILE A 262 0.70 -6.04 9.96
N PHE A 263 1.36 -4.97 9.51
CA PHE A 263 2.77 -4.72 9.80
C PHE A 263 2.99 -3.54 10.76
N SER A 264 1.93 -2.77 11.08
CA SER A 264 2.03 -1.50 11.80
C SER A 264 2.94 -0.48 11.09
N THR A 265 3.08 -0.60 9.77
CA THR A 265 3.92 0.28 8.94
C THR A 265 3.03 1.19 8.09
N ARG A 266 3.63 2.19 7.44
CA ARG A 266 2.95 3.04 6.45
C ARG A 266 3.66 2.93 5.10
N THR A 267 2.88 2.77 4.02
CA THR A 267 3.38 2.76 2.64
C THR A 267 3.26 4.11 1.96
N TYR A 268 2.63 5.10 2.60
CA TYR A 268 2.47 6.45 2.09
C TYR A 268 2.44 7.48 3.23
N GLY A 269 3.05 8.63 2.98
CA GLY A 269 3.05 9.75 3.92
C GLY A 269 3.78 10.98 3.39
N LEU A 270 3.89 11.98 4.26
CA LEU A 270 4.69 13.17 4.02
C LEU A 270 6.03 13.04 4.75
N THR A 271 7.11 13.38 4.05
CA THR A 271 8.44 13.53 4.62
C THR A 271 8.54 14.85 5.40
N ARG A 272 9.65 15.06 6.11
CA ARG A 272 9.90 16.28 6.89
C ARG A 272 9.84 17.57 6.06
N ASN A 273 10.30 17.52 4.81
CA ASN A 273 10.26 18.61 3.84
C ASN A 273 8.95 18.70 3.02
N ASN A 274 7.84 18.09 3.50
CA ASN A 274 6.52 18.08 2.85
C ASN A 274 6.45 17.41 1.47
N ARG A 275 7.45 16.60 1.10
CA ARG A 275 7.37 15.76 -0.10
C ARG A 275 6.49 14.55 0.17
N ARG A 276 5.86 14.03 -0.88
CA ARG A 276 5.05 12.82 -0.78
C ARG A 276 5.91 11.62 -1.08
N GLU A 277 5.87 10.63 -0.21
CA GLU A 277 6.66 9.40 -0.38
C GLU A 277 5.74 8.17 -0.40
N TRP A 278 6.01 7.26 -1.34
CA TRP A 278 5.34 5.97 -1.48
C TRP A 278 6.35 4.83 -1.43
N TYR A 279 6.15 3.86 -0.54
CA TYR A 279 6.87 2.60 -0.51
C TYR A 279 6.08 1.51 -1.24
N ALA A 280 6.48 1.17 -2.46
CA ALA A 280 5.91 0.04 -3.19
C ALA A 280 6.66 -1.25 -2.82
N ILE A 281 6.13 -2.02 -1.87
CA ILE A 281 6.81 -3.23 -1.35
C ILE A 281 6.62 -4.40 -2.31
N ASP A 282 7.60 -4.73 -3.15
CA ASP A 282 7.48 -5.78 -4.17
C ASP A 282 7.65 -7.20 -3.61
N ARG A 283 8.42 -7.33 -2.52
CA ARG A 283 8.60 -8.60 -1.82
C ARG A 283 8.86 -8.38 -0.35
N VAL A 284 8.24 -9.18 0.50
CA VAL A 284 8.53 -9.21 1.96
C VAL A 284 9.16 -10.55 2.31
N SER A 285 10.36 -10.53 2.90
CA SER A 285 11.07 -11.71 3.41
C SER A 285 11.33 -11.58 4.91
N ASN A 286 10.99 -12.60 5.69
CA ASN A 286 11.37 -12.64 7.10
C ASN A 286 12.86 -12.94 7.24
N LEU A 287 13.56 -12.21 8.10
CA LEU A 287 14.94 -12.53 8.45
C LEU A 287 14.99 -13.87 9.19
N SER A 288 15.96 -14.69 8.82
CA SER A 288 16.33 -15.93 9.52
C SER A 288 17.55 -15.73 10.41
N HIS A 289 18.41 -14.77 10.07
CA HIS A 289 19.59 -14.41 10.84
C HIS A 289 19.88 -12.92 10.67
N ALA A 290 20.34 -12.29 11.75
CA ALA A 290 20.92 -10.96 11.76
C ALA A 290 22.02 -10.91 12.83
N SER A 291 23.18 -10.38 12.49
CA SER A 291 24.24 -10.03 13.44
C SER A 291 24.66 -8.59 13.24
N ALA A 292 25.10 -7.94 14.31
CA ALA A 292 25.63 -6.60 14.28
C ALA A 292 26.80 -6.47 15.26
N ASN A 293 27.94 -6.04 14.74
CA ASN A 293 29.03 -5.51 15.54
C ASN A 293 29.09 -3.99 15.35
N ILE A 294 28.97 -3.23 16.44
CA ILE A 294 28.99 -1.77 16.42
C ILE A 294 30.17 -1.31 17.28
N CYS A 295 31.08 -0.54 16.70
CA CYS A 295 32.29 -0.05 17.37
C CYS A 295 33.14 -1.14 18.04
N GLY A 296 33.14 -2.37 17.51
CA GLY A 296 33.86 -3.52 18.07
C GLY A 296 33.02 -4.37 19.03
N GLU A 297 31.83 -3.94 19.44
CA GLU A 297 30.97 -4.66 20.38
C GLU A 297 29.87 -5.45 19.65
N ASP A 298 29.64 -6.69 20.07
CA ASP A 298 28.54 -7.52 19.57
C ASP A 298 27.20 -7.07 20.20
N MET A 299 26.21 -6.75 19.37
CA MET A 299 24.89 -6.30 19.80
C MET A 299 23.98 -7.45 20.27
N GLY A 300 24.48 -8.68 20.22
CA GLY A 300 23.80 -9.89 20.63
C GLY A 300 22.79 -10.37 19.60
N ASN A 301 21.88 -11.23 20.04
CA ASN A 301 20.98 -11.92 19.11
C ASN A 301 19.98 -10.97 18.43
N MET A 302 19.57 -11.32 17.22
CA MET A 302 18.44 -10.73 16.51
C MET A 302 17.19 -10.66 17.42
N ALA A 303 16.58 -9.49 17.52
CA ALA A 303 15.40 -9.21 18.33
C ALA A 303 14.34 -8.41 17.56
N SER A 304 13.11 -8.40 18.07
CA SER A 304 12.04 -7.58 17.52
C SER A 304 12.24 -6.09 17.77
N MET A 305 11.86 -5.24 16.81
CA MET A 305 11.83 -3.78 16.95
C MET A 305 10.56 -3.34 17.69
N SER A 306 10.50 -3.56 19.00
CA SER A 306 9.33 -3.22 19.83
C SER A 306 9.21 -1.72 20.13
N LYS A 307 10.34 -1.01 20.24
CA LYS A 307 10.40 0.45 20.34
C LYS A 307 10.48 1.08 18.94
N PRO A 308 9.79 2.21 18.70
CA PRO A 308 9.86 2.91 17.41
C PRO A 308 11.26 3.48 17.17
N CYS A 309 11.67 3.51 15.90
CA CYS A 309 12.92 4.15 15.46
C CYS A 309 12.76 5.66 15.28
N LYS A 310 11.58 6.13 14.86
CA LYS A 310 11.25 7.55 14.67
C LYS A 310 12.14 8.29 13.66
N PHE A 311 12.55 7.62 12.58
CA PHE A 311 13.28 8.28 11.49
C PHE A 311 12.37 9.14 10.62
N GLY A 312 11.14 8.69 10.35
CA GLY A 312 10.21 9.37 9.44
C GLY A 312 8.75 9.08 9.72
N PHE A 313 7.89 9.24 8.71
CA PHE A 313 6.46 9.01 8.85
C PHE A 313 6.10 7.52 9.03
N SER A 314 6.97 6.63 8.57
CA SER A 314 6.81 5.18 8.66
C SER A 314 7.83 4.58 9.63
N GLU A 315 7.44 3.48 10.26
CA GLU A 315 8.30 2.69 11.13
C GLU A 315 8.72 1.42 10.42
N ALA A 316 9.87 0.86 10.81
CA ALA A 316 10.26 -0.47 10.40
C ALA A 316 9.30 -1.53 11.02
N PRO A 317 9.06 -2.68 10.35
CA PRO A 317 8.18 -3.70 10.88
C PRO A 317 8.70 -4.26 12.21
N LYS A 318 7.82 -4.54 13.18
CA LYS A 318 8.23 -5.08 14.50
C LYS A 318 9.06 -6.36 14.39
N LYS A 319 8.74 -7.21 13.41
CA LYS A 319 9.52 -8.42 13.13
C LYS A 319 10.62 -8.09 12.12
N PRO A 320 11.89 -8.49 12.39
CA PRO A 320 12.99 -8.28 11.46
C PRO A 320 12.67 -8.82 10.07
N ALA A 321 12.86 -7.97 9.05
CA ALA A 321 12.45 -8.25 7.69
C ALA A 321 13.38 -7.59 6.68
N SER A 322 13.43 -8.19 5.48
CA SER A 322 14.09 -7.64 4.31
C SER A 322 13.09 -7.54 3.16
N CYS A 323 12.87 -6.32 2.68
CA CYS A 323 11.84 -5.99 1.71
C CYS A 323 12.46 -5.49 0.40
N GLU A 324 12.08 -6.09 -0.74
CA GLU A 324 12.33 -5.46 -2.05
C GLU A 324 11.32 -4.33 -2.21
N VAL A 325 11.80 -3.15 -2.55
CA VAL A 325 10.96 -1.95 -2.56
C VAL A 325 11.33 -1.03 -3.71
N ARG A 326 10.31 -0.36 -4.23
CA ARG A 326 10.46 0.84 -5.04
C ARG A 326 9.88 2.03 -4.29
N THR A 327 10.74 2.95 -3.90
CA THR A 327 10.34 4.20 -3.27
C THR A 327 10.12 5.24 -4.34
N HIS A 328 8.97 5.92 -4.30
CA HIS A 328 8.67 7.03 -5.18
C HIS A 328 8.52 8.28 -4.33
N ILE A 329 9.18 9.37 -4.71
CA ILE A 329 9.18 10.62 -3.94
C ILE A 329 8.82 11.76 -4.88
N LEU A 330 7.78 12.51 -4.52
CA LEU A 330 7.29 13.68 -5.25
C LEU A 330 7.49 14.93 -4.41
#